data_AF-A0A2N3QJC8-F1
#
_entry.id   AF-A0A2N3QJC8-F1
#
_cell.length_a   1.000
_cell.length_b   1.000
_cell.length_c   1.000
_cell.angle_alpha   90.00
_cell.angle_beta   90.00
_cell.angle_gamma   90.00
#
_symmetry.space_group_name_H-M   'P 1'
#
loop_
_entity.id
_entity.type
_entity.pdbx_description
1 polymer ?
#
loop_
_entity_poly.entity_id
_entity_poly.type
_entity_poly.pdbx_seq_one_letter_code
_entity_poly.pdbx_strand_id
1 'polypeptide(L)'
;MTTNHTKQGGRRSTIAAHRESGVPIMLTQAIIVACTLCFCELLCSPLYVSFAPRVFPILPWALVAMLLAVMFSYVVGFALLWCAESFAYRMKRKLQPVVYAVTGAIGFGVWTVWVVLGIMNMISGRLGMGTVSADHTTIAAINGAVLGLASFFAAFTLGERLAKHRTVVIVLGVVSVLLAVGGGYVLAAMMHAVA
;
A
#
# COMPACT_ATOMS: atom_id res chain seq x y z
N MET A 1 -59.84 -15.74 10.99
CA MET A 1 -59.25 -14.48 11.50
C MET A 1 -57.74 -14.59 11.38
N THR A 2 -57.17 -13.75 10.52
CA THR A 2 -55.74 -13.50 10.27
C THR A 2 -54.95 -13.29 11.57
N THR A 3 -53.67 -13.68 11.71
CA THR A 3 -52.54 -12.87 11.20
C THR A 3 -51.22 -13.65 11.02
N ASN A 4 -50.54 -13.29 9.92
CA ASN A 4 -49.13 -13.54 9.62
C ASN A 4 -48.20 -12.84 10.63
N HIS A 5 -47.12 -13.51 11.06
CA HIS A 5 -45.88 -12.87 11.50
C HIS A 5 -44.66 -13.51 10.81
N THR A 6 -44.41 -13.01 9.61
CA THR A 6 -43.11 -12.63 9.05
C THR A 6 -41.83 -13.26 9.63
N LYS A 7 -41.19 -14.10 8.81
CA LYS A 7 -39.74 -14.38 8.85
C LYS A 7 -38.95 -13.07 8.77
N GLN A 8 -38.54 -12.52 9.91
CA GLN A 8 -37.50 -11.48 9.96
C GLN A 8 -36.12 -12.12 9.78
N GLY A 9 -35.64 -12.10 8.54
CA GLY A 9 -34.21 -12.08 8.25
C GLY A 9 -33.62 -10.80 8.86
N GLY A 10 -32.58 -10.96 9.67
CA GLY A 10 -32.02 -9.83 10.40
C GLY A 10 -30.78 -10.20 11.19
N ARG A 11 -29.69 -10.55 10.49
CA ARG A 11 -28.34 -10.09 10.84
C ARG A 11 -27.85 -10.33 12.28
N ARG A 12 -28.38 -11.34 12.99
CA ARG A 12 -27.77 -11.85 14.23
C ARG A 12 -26.59 -12.74 13.86
N SER A 13 -25.39 -12.16 13.79
CA SER A 13 -24.10 -12.79 14.15
C SER A 13 -22.86 -12.27 13.42
N THR A 14 -22.87 -11.13 12.72
CA THR A 14 -21.60 -10.53 12.24
C THR A 14 -20.64 -10.21 13.39
N ILE A 15 -21.14 -10.06 14.63
CA ILE A 15 -20.34 -9.91 15.86
C ILE A 15 -19.92 -11.27 16.46
N ALA A 16 -20.65 -12.37 16.21
CA ALA A 16 -20.32 -13.68 16.78
C ALA A 16 -19.32 -14.47 15.91
N ALA A 17 -19.28 -14.22 14.59
CA ALA A 17 -18.24 -14.77 13.71
C ALA A 17 -16.85 -14.13 13.96
N HIS A 18 -16.78 -13.05 14.76
CA HIS A 18 -15.51 -12.45 15.20
C HIS A 18 -14.79 -13.27 16.28
N ARG A 19 -15.40 -14.36 16.77
CA ARG A 19 -14.88 -15.18 17.87
C ARG A 19 -14.15 -16.46 17.41
N GLU A 20 -14.22 -16.82 16.13
CA GLU A 20 -13.50 -18.00 15.61
C GLU A 20 -12.23 -17.57 14.86
N SER A 21 -11.15 -17.37 15.63
CA SER A 21 -9.76 -17.65 15.23
C SER A 21 -9.25 -17.04 13.90
N GLY A 22 -9.48 -15.73 13.66
CA GLY A 22 -8.88 -15.01 12.52
C GLY A 22 -8.24 -13.69 12.92
N VAL A 23 -7.17 -13.28 12.23
CA VAL A 23 -6.56 -11.94 12.38
C VAL A 23 -7.56 -10.88 11.91
N PRO A 24 -7.62 -9.67 12.51
CA PRO A 24 -8.51 -8.61 12.03
C PRO A 24 -8.37 -8.41 10.52
N ILE A 25 -9.51 -8.43 9.81
CA ILE A 25 -9.54 -8.42 8.34
C ILE A 25 -8.88 -7.17 7.76
N MET A 26 -9.09 -6.00 8.41
CA MET A 26 -8.48 -4.73 7.98
C MET A 26 -6.96 -4.72 8.16
N LEU A 27 -6.46 -5.30 9.26
CA LEU A 27 -5.02 -5.46 9.48
C LEU A 27 -4.41 -6.38 8.42
N THR A 28 -5.10 -7.46 8.10
CA THR A 28 -4.68 -8.40 7.06
C THR A 28 -4.63 -7.74 5.69
N GLN A 29 -5.65 -6.94 5.35
CA GLN A 29 -5.67 -6.15 4.12
C GLN A 29 -4.49 -5.17 4.05
N ALA A 30 -4.20 -4.43 5.13
CA ALA A 30 -3.08 -3.50 5.17
C ALA A 30 -1.73 -4.20 4.97
N ILE A 31 -1.53 -5.38 5.57
CA ILE A 31 -0.32 -6.19 5.36
C ILE A 31 -0.23 -6.67 3.91
N ILE A 32 -1.34 -7.08 3.29
CA ILE A 32 -1.36 -7.47 1.88
C ILE A 32 -1.02 -6.27 0.98
N VAL A 33 -1.55 -5.08 1.26
CA VAL A 33 -1.16 -3.84 0.55
C VAL A 33 0.34 -3.61 0.69
N ALA A 34 0.89 -3.70 1.91
CA ALA A 34 2.31 -3.52 2.18
C ALA A 34 3.18 -4.49 1.37
N CYS A 35 2.89 -5.79 1.43
CA CYS A 35 3.64 -6.82 0.72
C CYS A 35 3.52 -6.67 -0.80
N THR A 36 2.33 -6.37 -1.30
CA THR A 36 2.10 -6.18 -2.74
C THR A 36 2.86 -4.97 -3.25
N LEU A 37 2.80 -3.84 -2.53
CA LEU A 37 3.57 -2.66 -2.88
C LEU A 37 5.08 -2.91 -2.78
N CYS A 38 5.58 -3.63 -1.76
CA CYS A 38 7.00 -3.98 -1.69
C CYS A 38 7.47 -4.78 -2.90
N PHE A 39 6.68 -5.78 -3.32
CA PHE A 39 7.01 -6.60 -4.48
C PHE A 39 6.94 -5.79 -5.78
N CYS A 40 5.87 -5.01 -5.95
CA CYS A 40 5.72 -4.10 -7.08
C CYS A 40 6.87 -3.10 -7.17
N GLU A 41 7.31 -2.55 -6.04
CA GLU A 41 8.34 -1.52 -6.04
C GLU A 41 9.75 -2.07 -6.19
N LEU A 42 9.96 -3.34 -5.82
CA LEU A 42 11.16 -4.07 -6.24
C LEU A 42 11.25 -4.16 -7.77
N LEU A 43 10.13 -4.48 -8.42
CA LEU A 43 10.04 -4.62 -9.88
C LEU A 43 10.10 -3.27 -10.60
N CYS A 44 9.55 -2.21 -10.02
CA CYS A 44 9.58 -0.86 -10.57
C CYS A 44 10.86 -0.09 -10.21
N SER A 45 11.73 -0.65 -9.35
CA SER A 45 13.01 -0.02 -8.99
C SER A 45 13.89 0.40 -10.19
N PRO A 46 13.98 -0.36 -11.30
CA PRO A 46 14.75 0.06 -12.47
C PRO A 46 14.19 1.30 -13.18
N LEU A 47 12.88 1.54 -13.09
CA LEU A 47 12.23 2.71 -13.70
C LEU A 47 12.68 4.01 -13.02
N TYR A 48 12.78 4.01 -11.69
CA TYR A 48 13.25 5.17 -10.94
C TYR A 48 14.75 5.43 -11.10
N VAL A 49 15.55 4.36 -11.22
CA VAL A 49 17.00 4.48 -11.51
C VAL A 49 17.24 5.08 -12.90
N SER A 50 16.34 4.83 -13.85
CA SER A 50 16.41 5.44 -15.19
C SER A 50 16.25 6.97 -15.16
N PHE A 51 15.64 7.55 -14.11
CA PHE A 51 15.54 9.00 -13.96
C PHE A 51 16.83 9.65 -13.44
N ALA A 52 17.65 8.92 -12.70
CA ALA A 52 18.90 9.41 -12.14
C ALA A 52 19.94 8.28 -11.99
N PRO A 53 20.47 7.75 -13.11
CA PRO A 53 21.27 6.52 -13.14
C PRO A 53 22.63 6.63 -12.44
N ARG A 54 23.09 7.86 -12.14
CA ARG A 54 24.37 8.14 -11.49
C ARG A 54 24.25 8.36 -9.97
N VAL A 55 23.02 8.46 -9.44
CA VAL A 55 22.75 8.86 -8.06
C VAL A 55 22.20 7.70 -7.20
N PHE A 56 21.42 6.80 -7.80
CA PHE A 56 20.71 5.76 -7.07
C PHE A 56 21.11 4.36 -7.57
N PRO A 57 21.92 3.59 -6.82
CA PRO A 57 22.13 2.19 -7.15
C PRO A 57 20.81 1.42 -6.94
N ILE A 58 20.54 0.44 -7.82
CA ILE A 58 19.24 -0.27 -7.90
C ILE A 58 18.85 -0.88 -6.55
N LEU A 59 19.79 -1.54 -5.88
CA LEU A 59 19.50 -2.27 -4.64
C LEU A 59 19.21 -1.35 -3.43
N PRO A 60 20.02 -0.30 -3.13
CA PRO A 60 19.67 0.71 -2.13
C PRO A 60 18.34 1.40 -2.39
N TRP A 61 18.07 1.83 -3.63
CA TRP A 61 16.83 2.53 -3.94
C TRP A 61 15.61 1.63 -3.78
N ALA A 62 15.68 0.37 -4.22
CA ALA A 62 14.60 -0.59 -4.03
C ALA A 62 14.23 -0.76 -2.54
N LEU A 63 15.22 -0.81 -1.64
CA LEU A 63 14.98 -0.90 -0.20
C LEU A 63 14.33 0.37 0.38
N VAL A 64 14.75 1.56 -0.08
CA VAL A 64 14.12 2.83 0.30
C VAL A 64 12.67 2.88 -0.20
N ALA A 65 12.43 2.47 -1.45
CA ALA A 65 11.11 2.45 -2.04
C ALA A 65 10.16 1.46 -1.32
N MET A 66 10.67 0.29 -0.90
CA MET A 66 9.96 -0.64 -0.02
C MET A 66 9.62 -0.01 1.33
N LEU A 67 10.55 0.71 1.98
CA LEU A 67 10.25 1.45 3.20
C LEU A 67 9.07 2.43 2.99
N LEU A 68 9.10 3.21 1.91
CA LEU A 68 8.05 4.20 1.62
C LEU A 68 6.70 3.54 1.31
N ALA A 69 6.72 2.39 0.63
CA ALA A 69 5.54 1.57 0.40
C ALA A 69 4.94 1.04 1.72
N VAL A 70 5.79 0.54 2.63
CA VAL A 70 5.35 0.07 3.95
C VAL A 70 4.81 1.22 4.80
N MET A 71 5.49 2.36 4.82
CA MET A 71 5.03 3.55 5.53
C MET A 71 3.69 4.06 5.00
N PHE A 72 3.53 4.09 3.67
CA PHE A 72 2.23 4.39 3.07
C PHE A 72 1.16 3.42 3.57
N SER A 73 1.40 2.11 3.48
CA SER A 73 0.39 1.09 3.81
C SER A 73 -0.13 1.19 5.24
N TYR A 74 0.75 1.47 6.21
CA TYR A 74 0.37 1.55 7.63
C TYR A 74 -0.19 2.91 8.03
N VAL A 75 0.26 4.01 7.42
CA VAL A 75 -0.19 5.37 7.79
C VAL A 75 -1.41 5.78 6.97
N VAL A 76 -1.26 5.81 5.64
CA VAL A 76 -2.28 6.32 4.72
C VAL A 76 -3.17 5.18 4.22
N GLY A 77 -2.58 4.03 3.88
CA GLY A 77 -3.26 2.87 3.35
C GLY A 77 -4.33 2.35 4.30
N PHE A 78 -4.05 2.30 5.60
CA PHE A 78 -5.03 1.90 6.61
C PHE A 78 -6.24 2.85 6.66
N ALA A 79 -6.00 4.17 6.62
CA ALA A 79 -7.08 5.16 6.56
C ALA A 79 -7.89 5.06 5.26
N LEU A 80 -7.21 4.84 4.13
CA LEU A 80 -7.86 4.67 2.83
C LEU A 80 -8.68 3.38 2.75
N LEU A 81 -8.22 2.28 3.34
CA LEU A 81 -8.98 1.04 3.47
C LEU A 81 -10.25 1.28 4.30
N TRP A 82 -10.15 2.04 5.40
CA TRP A 82 -11.31 2.42 6.20
C TRP A 82 -12.32 3.28 5.41
N CYS A 83 -11.83 4.24 4.63
CA CYS A 83 -12.67 5.04 3.74
C CYS A 83 -13.33 4.16 2.68
N ALA A 84 -12.56 3.26 2.04
CA ALA A 84 -13.05 2.35 1.01
C ALA A 84 -14.11 1.39 1.56
N GLU A 85 -13.92 0.82 2.74
CA GLU A 85 -14.92 0.02 3.47
C GLU A 85 -16.22 0.83 3.65
N SER A 86 -16.10 2.05 4.20
CA SER A 86 -17.23 2.94 4.48
C SER A 86 -18.05 3.27 3.22
N PHE A 87 -17.37 3.51 2.09
CA PHE A 87 -18.03 3.71 0.79
C PHE A 87 -18.62 2.41 0.23
N ALA A 88 -17.91 1.29 0.36
CA ALA A 88 -18.34 -0.02 -0.11
C ALA A 88 -19.60 -0.53 0.60
N TYR A 89 -19.83 -0.14 1.87
CA TYR A 89 -21.08 -0.42 2.59
C TYR A 89 -22.32 0.21 1.93
N ARG A 90 -22.16 1.33 1.22
CA ARG A 90 -23.26 2.04 0.55
C ARG A 90 -23.44 1.66 -0.92
N MET A 91 -22.61 0.76 -1.47
CA MET A 91 -22.59 0.43 -2.90
C MET A 91 -22.92 -1.03 -3.20
N LYS A 92 -23.32 -1.30 -4.45
CA LYS A 92 -23.61 -2.65 -4.94
C LYS A 92 -22.33 -3.50 -4.94
N ARG A 93 -22.45 -4.79 -4.59
CA ARG A 93 -21.35 -5.77 -4.49
C ARG A 93 -20.40 -5.82 -5.69
N LYS A 94 -20.89 -5.52 -6.91
CA LYS A 94 -20.09 -5.50 -8.14
C LYS A 94 -19.12 -4.31 -8.23
N LEU A 95 -19.43 -3.18 -7.59
CA LEU A 95 -18.59 -1.97 -7.64
C LEU A 95 -17.60 -1.87 -6.48
N GLN A 96 -17.73 -2.69 -5.44
CA GLN A 96 -16.82 -2.74 -4.31
C GLN A 96 -15.34 -2.88 -4.72
N PRO A 97 -14.92 -3.83 -5.60
CA PRO A 97 -13.52 -3.92 -6.00
C PRO A 97 -13.02 -2.68 -6.74
N VAL A 98 -13.89 -1.99 -7.48
CA VAL A 98 -13.53 -0.77 -8.22
C VAL A 98 -13.24 0.38 -7.25
N VAL A 99 -14.03 0.52 -6.17
CA VAL A 99 -13.79 1.56 -5.16
C VAL A 99 -12.43 1.35 -4.50
N TYR A 100 -12.12 0.13 -4.05
CA TYR A 100 -10.82 -0.16 -3.43
C TYR A 100 -9.67 0.13 -4.42
N ALA A 101 -9.78 -0.33 -5.66
CA ALA A 101 -8.79 -0.10 -6.71
C ALA A 101 -8.56 1.40 -6.99
N VAL A 102 -9.62 2.20 -7.13
CA VAL A 102 -9.52 3.64 -7.39
C VAL A 102 -8.97 4.39 -6.19
N THR A 103 -9.41 4.06 -4.97
CA THR A 103 -8.87 4.67 -3.75
C THR A 103 -7.38 4.39 -3.59
N GLY A 104 -6.94 3.16 -3.86
CA GLY A 104 -5.52 2.80 -3.87
C GLY A 104 -4.72 3.54 -4.95
N ALA A 105 -5.25 3.63 -6.17
CA ALA A 105 -4.61 4.31 -7.27
C ALA A 105 -4.36 5.80 -6.98
N ILE A 106 -5.39 6.50 -6.50
CA ILE A 106 -5.27 7.93 -6.15
C ILE A 106 -4.32 8.09 -4.95
N GLY A 107 -4.49 7.27 -3.92
CA GLY A 107 -3.67 7.33 -2.71
C GLY A 107 -2.18 7.16 -2.97
N PHE A 108 -1.79 6.08 -3.64
CA PHE A 108 -0.38 5.80 -3.90
C PHE A 108 0.19 6.67 -5.03
N GLY A 109 -0.62 7.10 -6.00
CA GLY A 109 -0.21 8.08 -7.00
C GLY A 109 0.19 9.43 -6.37
N VAL A 110 -0.66 9.97 -5.49
CA VAL A 110 -0.34 11.20 -4.73
C VAL A 110 0.86 10.99 -3.82
N TRP A 111 0.93 9.85 -3.11
CA TRP A 111 2.08 9.51 -2.27
C TRP A 111 3.39 9.48 -3.06
N THR A 112 3.36 8.94 -4.28
CA THR A 112 4.55 8.84 -5.13
C THR A 112 5.02 10.23 -5.56
N VAL A 113 4.09 11.09 -5.99
CA VAL A 113 4.44 12.46 -6.42
C VAL A 113 4.95 13.30 -5.25
N TRP A 114 4.32 13.20 -4.09
CA TRP A 114 4.62 14.09 -2.96
C TRP A 114 5.78 13.59 -2.10
N VAL A 115 5.79 12.30 -1.77
CA VAL A 115 6.74 11.73 -0.81
C VAL A 115 7.91 11.06 -1.52
N VAL A 116 7.65 10.15 -2.46
CA VAL A 116 8.73 9.39 -3.12
C VAL A 116 9.62 10.32 -3.94
N LEU A 117 9.03 11.13 -4.83
CA LEU A 117 9.79 12.12 -5.58
C LEU A 117 10.32 13.25 -4.69
N GLY A 118 9.63 13.58 -3.60
CA GLY A 118 10.12 14.55 -2.61
C GLY A 118 11.46 14.10 -2.00
N ILE A 119 11.58 12.83 -1.61
CA ILE A 119 12.83 12.24 -1.10
C ILE A 119 13.89 12.17 -2.21
N MET A 120 13.53 11.79 -3.43
CA MET A 120 14.48 11.82 -4.56
C MET A 120 15.02 13.24 -4.79
N ASN A 121 14.16 14.25 -4.80
CA ASN A 121 14.55 15.64 -4.98
C ASN A 121 15.43 16.14 -3.83
N MET A 122 15.16 15.71 -2.59
CA MET A 122 16.00 16.04 -1.43
C MET A 122 17.42 15.48 -1.59
N ILE A 123 17.56 14.24 -2.06
CA ILE A 123 18.86 13.60 -2.28
C ILE A 123 19.58 14.22 -3.48
N SER A 124 18.88 14.39 -4.61
CA SER A 124 19.43 15.02 -5.83
C SER A 124 19.88 16.46 -5.59
N GLY A 125 19.08 17.24 -4.84
CA GLY A 125 19.41 18.62 -4.50
C GLY A 125 20.67 18.74 -3.64
N ARG A 126 20.91 17.78 -2.73
CA ARG A 126 22.16 17.73 -1.96
C ARG A 126 23.38 17.38 -2.80
N LEU A 127 23.18 16.65 -3.90
CA LEU A 127 24.24 16.28 -4.85
C LEU A 127 24.50 17.34 -5.92
N GLY A 128 23.86 18.51 -5.83
CA GLY A 128 23.96 19.58 -6.83
C GLY A 128 23.31 19.23 -8.17
N MET A 129 22.51 18.17 -8.23
CA MET A 129 21.77 17.75 -9.43
C MET A 129 20.40 18.45 -9.43
N GLY A 130 19.99 18.96 -10.60
CA GLY A 130 18.71 19.66 -10.77
C GLY A 130 17.49 18.83 -10.36
N THR A 131 16.38 19.52 -10.10
CA THR A 131 15.11 18.88 -9.70
C THR A 131 14.59 17.93 -10.77
N VAL A 132 13.89 16.87 -10.36
CA VAL A 132 13.19 15.95 -11.26
C VAL A 132 12.23 16.72 -12.18
N SER A 133 12.39 16.56 -13.50
CA SER A 133 11.57 17.24 -14.52
C SER A 133 10.08 16.87 -14.43
N ALA A 134 9.20 17.73 -14.98
CA ALA A 134 7.75 17.52 -15.02
C ALA A 134 7.35 16.22 -15.74
N ASP A 135 8.12 15.81 -16.76
CA ASP A 135 7.90 14.57 -17.51
C ASP A 135 8.14 13.33 -16.64
N HIS A 136 9.22 13.33 -15.85
CA HIS A 136 9.53 12.24 -14.91
C HIS A 136 8.52 12.17 -13.75
N THR A 137 8.02 13.33 -13.33
CA THR A 137 6.96 13.41 -12.30
C THR A 137 5.68 12.73 -12.76
N THR A 138 5.29 12.94 -14.02
CA THR A 138 4.08 12.34 -14.60
C THR A 138 4.23 10.81 -14.73
N ILE A 139 5.38 10.33 -15.20
CA ILE A 139 5.64 8.89 -15.32
C ILE A 139 5.64 8.21 -13.93
N ALA A 140 6.27 8.82 -12.94
CA ALA A 140 6.26 8.33 -11.57
C ALA A 140 4.85 8.32 -10.96
N ALA A 141 4.03 9.34 -11.22
CA ALA A 141 2.64 9.40 -10.78
C ALA A 141 1.81 8.24 -11.35
N ILE A 142 1.96 7.96 -12.65
CA ILE A 142 1.27 6.85 -13.31
C ILE A 142 1.74 5.52 -12.74
N ASN A 143 3.05 5.32 -12.55
CA ASN A 143 3.59 4.12 -11.90
C ASN A 143 2.96 3.93 -10.52
N GLY A 144 3.02 4.94 -9.65
CA GLY A 144 2.40 4.91 -8.33
C GLY A 144 0.90 4.61 -8.39
N ALA A 145 0.17 5.20 -9.33
CA ALA A 145 -1.26 4.91 -9.47
C ALA A 145 -1.53 3.43 -9.83
N VAL A 146 -0.73 2.84 -10.73
CA VAL A 146 -0.86 1.42 -11.09
C VAL A 146 -0.52 0.50 -9.92
N LEU A 147 0.52 0.82 -9.15
CA LEU A 147 0.89 0.02 -7.96
C LEU A 147 -0.15 0.12 -6.84
N GLY A 148 -0.69 1.33 -6.61
CA GLY A 148 -1.79 1.56 -5.69
C GLY A 148 -3.05 0.80 -6.09
N LEU A 149 -3.36 0.77 -7.39
CA LEU A 149 -4.49 0.01 -7.94
C LEU A 149 -4.31 -1.49 -7.69
N ALA A 150 -3.15 -2.04 -8.06
CA ALA A 150 -2.87 -3.46 -7.94
C ALA A 150 -2.88 -3.93 -6.48
N SER A 151 -2.30 -3.16 -5.57
CA SER A 151 -2.21 -3.50 -4.14
C SER A 151 -3.56 -3.48 -3.43
N PHE A 152 -4.40 -2.48 -3.68
CA PHE A 152 -5.74 -2.42 -3.07
C PHE A 152 -6.70 -3.46 -3.67
N PHE A 153 -6.55 -3.76 -4.96
CA PHE A 153 -7.28 -4.87 -5.59
C PHE A 153 -6.86 -6.23 -5.01
N ALA A 154 -5.56 -6.45 -4.80
CA ALA A 154 -5.04 -7.63 -4.12
C ALA A 154 -5.55 -7.73 -2.67
N ALA A 155 -5.60 -6.63 -1.94
CA ALA A 155 -6.12 -6.60 -0.57
C ALA A 155 -7.61 -6.99 -0.51
N PHE A 156 -8.43 -6.50 -1.43
CA PHE A 156 -9.85 -6.89 -1.51
C PHE A 156 -10.02 -8.38 -1.85
N THR A 157 -9.25 -8.90 -2.79
CA THR A 157 -9.39 -10.28 -3.29
C THR A 157 -8.78 -11.34 -2.36
N LEU A 158 -7.64 -11.05 -1.73
CA LEU A 158 -6.92 -11.98 -0.86
C LEU A 158 -7.24 -11.78 0.63
N GLY A 159 -7.80 -10.64 1.05
CA GLY A 159 -8.04 -10.31 2.45
C GLY A 159 -8.78 -11.41 3.22
N GLU A 160 -9.92 -11.86 2.72
CA GLU A 160 -10.74 -12.90 3.39
C GLU A 160 -10.07 -14.28 3.39
N ARG A 161 -9.23 -14.57 2.39
CA ARG A 161 -8.51 -15.85 2.29
C ARG A 161 -7.33 -15.90 3.24
N LEU A 162 -6.56 -14.82 3.31
CA LEU A 162 -5.36 -14.73 4.14
C LEU A 162 -5.69 -14.51 5.63
N ALA A 163 -6.83 -13.89 5.95
CA ALA A 163 -7.26 -13.68 7.35
C ALA A 163 -7.46 -15.01 8.12
N LYS A 164 -7.71 -16.11 7.40
CA LYS A 164 -7.81 -17.47 7.96
C LYS A 164 -6.44 -18.08 8.32
N HIS A 165 -5.35 -17.56 7.76
CA HIS A 165 -3.98 -18.05 7.95
C HIS A 165 -3.17 -17.10 8.84
N ARG A 166 -3.50 -17.06 10.14
CA ARG A 166 -2.89 -16.16 11.12
C ARG A 166 -1.36 -16.16 11.10
N THR A 167 -0.73 -17.33 11.02
CA THR A 167 0.74 -17.45 10.98
C THR A 167 1.32 -16.77 9.76
N VAL A 168 0.71 -16.94 8.57
CA VAL A 168 1.19 -16.31 7.33
C VAL A 168 1.10 -14.80 7.43
N VAL A 169 -0.03 -14.27 7.92
CA VAL A 169 -0.22 -12.81 8.08
C VAL A 169 0.78 -12.21 9.06
N ILE A 170 1.05 -12.88 10.18
CA ILE A 170 2.05 -12.43 11.16
C ILE A 170 3.46 -12.44 10.53
N VAL A 171 3.84 -13.53 9.84
CA VAL A 171 5.14 -13.62 9.17
C VAL A 171 5.29 -12.52 8.12
N LEU A 172 4.27 -12.32 7.28
CA LEU A 172 4.28 -11.25 6.27
C LEU A 172 4.41 -9.86 6.91
N GLY A 173 3.70 -9.60 8.01
CA GLY A 173 3.80 -8.35 8.75
C GLY A 173 5.18 -8.13 9.39
N VAL A 174 5.78 -9.18 9.96
CA VAL A 174 7.15 -9.09 10.50
C VAL A 174 8.16 -8.84 9.39
N VAL A 175 8.05 -9.57 8.27
CA VAL A 175 8.94 -9.39 7.12
C VAL A 175 8.82 -7.98 6.54
N SER A 176 7.61 -7.43 6.39
CA SER A 176 7.44 -6.06 5.88
C SER A 176 8.04 -5.01 6.82
N VAL A 177 7.92 -5.20 8.14
CA VAL A 177 8.56 -4.30 9.12
C VAL A 177 10.07 -4.42 9.07
N LEU A 178 10.64 -5.63 8.98
CA LEU A 178 12.08 -5.83 8.87
C LEU A 178 12.65 -5.20 7.59
N LEU A 179 11.95 -5.35 6.46
CA LEU A 179 12.32 -4.70 5.20
C LEU A 179 12.26 -3.18 5.32
N ALA A 180 11.25 -2.62 6.00
CA ALA A 180 11.16 -1.19 6.26
C ALA A 180 12.32 -0.69 7.15
N VAL A 181 12.69 -1.42 8.20
CA VAL A 181 13.85 -1.08 9.04
C VAL A 181 15.14 -1.09 8.21
N GLY A 182 15.33 -2.10 7.35
CA GLY A 182 16.45 -2.17 6.41
C GLY A 182 16.48 -0.98 5.44
N GLY A 183 15.33 -0.61 4.85
CA GLY A 183 15.20 0.58 4.01
C GLY A 183 15.48 1.88 4.75
N GLY A 184 15.09 1.98 6.03
CA GLY A 184 15.37 3.14 6.88
C GLY A 184 16.86 3.30 7.16
N TYR A 185 17.56 2.20 7.45
CA TYR A 185 19.01 2.19 7.59
C TYR A 185 19.71 2.63 6.30
N VAL A 186 19.28 2.11 5.15
CA VAL A 186 19.84 2.49 3.85
C VAL A 186 19.59 3.97 3.56
N LEU A 187 18.38 4.49 3.80
CA LEU A 187 18.08 5.91 3.62
C LEU A 187 18.98 6.79 4.49
N ALA A 188 19.15 6.42 5.77
CA ALA A 188 20.06 7.14 6.66
C ALA A 188 21.50 7.09 6.14
N ALA A 189 21.99 5.93 5.71
CA ALA A 189 23.32 5.79 5.12
C ALA A 189 23.50 6.65 3.86
N MET A 190 22.48 6.73 2.98
CA MET A 190 22.51 7.60 1.79
C MET A 190 22.55 9.09 2.19
N MET A 191 21.79 9.49 3.20
CA MET A 191 21.79 10.86 3.70
C MET A 191 23.12 11.26 4.36
N HIS A 192 23.78 10.32 5.06
CA HIS A 192 25.08 10.54 5.68
C HIS A 192 26.24 10.48 4.70
N ALA A 193 26.17 9.67 3.65
CA ALA A 193 27.21 9.58 2.62
C ALA A 193 27.25 10.82 1.69
N VAL A 194 26.18 11.62 1.70
CA VAL A 194 26.01 12.84 0.88
C VAL A 194 26.27 14.12 1.70
N ALA A 195 26.52 14.01 3.01
CA ALA A 195 26.93 15.11 3.89
C ALA A 195 28.45 15.30 3.89
#